data_AF-A0A9D7LRM4-F1
#
_entry.id   AF-A0A9D7LRM4-F1
#
_cell.length_a   1.000
_cell.length_b   1.000
_cell.length_c   1.000
_cell.angle_alpha   90.00
_cell.angle_beta   90.00
_cell.angle_gamma   90.00
#
_symmetry.space_group_name_H-M   'P 1'
#
loop_
_entity.id
_entity.type
_entity.pdbx_description
1 polymer ?
#
loop_
_entity_poly.entity_id
_entity_poly.type
_entity_poly.pdbx_seq_one_letter_code
_entity_poly.pdbx_strand_id
1 'polypeptide(L)'
;MAAPVESKASNSLSAEIRAYVAALPEGERLSFVRKAISDNDMRTASAVLGGPAYLSGMTADMQSILTRMFHEHHQPLQAKRLKAAKAGLDLIGERAGLVFLQIQKAVGADPQKVARFRAAAANTAKAFAPEV
;
A
#
# COMPACT_ATOMS: atom_id res chain seq x y z
N MET A 1 -0.28 1.55 -1.44
CA MET A 1 -0.29 2.27 -0.14
C MET A 1 -1.20 1.50 0.81
N ALA A 2 -0.80 1.28 2.06
CA ALA A 2 -1.71 0.76 3.08
C ALA A 2 -2.74 1.87 3.37
N ALA A 3 -4.02 1.55 3.33
CA ALA A 3 -5.05 2.54 3.64
C ALA A 3 -4.90 2.99 5.11
N PRO A 4 -5.22 4.26 5.46
CA PRO A 4 -5.28 4.70 6.85
C PRO A 4 -6.25 3.83 7.64
N VAL A 5 -5.87 3.40 8.84
CA VAL A 5 -6.77 2.66 9.73
C VAL A 5 -7.75 3.67 10.34
N GLU A 6 -9.05 3.49 10.12
CA GLU A 6 -10.06 4.34 10.76
C GLU A 6 -10.35 3.88 12.19
N SER A 7 -10.39 4.83 13.13
CA SER A 7 -10.73 4.59 14.53
C SER A 7 -12.17 4.12 14.67
N LYS A 8 -12.39 2.92 15.23
CA LYS A 8 -13.73 2.38 15.52
C LYS A 8 -14.27 2.74 16.92
N ALA A 9 -13.45 3.31 17.78
CA ALA A 9 -13.88 3.86 19.06
C ALA A 9 -14.40 5.30 18.88
N SER A 10 -15.31 5.72 19.77
CA SER A 10 -15.75 7.12 19.83
C SER A 10 -14.54 8.03 20.05
N ASN A 11 -14.52 9.21 19.43
CA ASN A 11 -13.36 10.12 19.45
C ASN A 11 -12.78 10.40 20.85
N SER A 12 -13.63 10.49 21.88
CA SER A 12 -13.24 10.64 23.29
C SER A 12 -12.48 9.42 23.82
N LEU A 13 -13.07 8.23 23.70
CA LEU A 13 -12.46 6.97 24.10
C LEU A 13 -11.14 6.71 23.36
N SER A 14 -11.05 7.06 22.07
CA SER A 14 -9.81 6.92 21.30
C SER A 14 -8.68 7.81 21.84
N ALA A 15 -9.01 9.00 22.35
CA ALA A 15 -8.03 9.87 22.99
C ALA A 15 -7.53 9.27 24.31
N GLU A 16 -8.44 8.71 25.13
CA GLU A 16 -8.09 8.06 26.40
C GLU A 16 -7.21 6.81 26.19
N ILE A 17 -7.55 5.97 25.21
CA ILE A 17 -6.74 4.78 24.87
C ILE A 17 -5.33 5.20 24.46
N ARG A 18 -5.19 6.24 23.63
CA ARG A 18 -3.88 6.74 23.21
C ARG A 18 -3.08 7.31 24.39
N ALA A 19 -3.73 8.06 25.28
CA ALA A 19 -3.11 8.58 26.49
C ALA A 19 -2.64 7.47 27.43
N TYR A 20 -3.43 6.40 27.60
CA TYR A 20 -3.05 5.22 28.36
C TYR A 20 -1.78 4.56 27.77
N VAL A 21 -1.76 4.35 26.46
CA VAL A 21 -0.58 3.77 25.78
C VAL A 21 0.63 4.68 25.89
N ALA A 22 0.47 5.99 25.78
CA ALA A 22 1.56 6.95 25.96
C ALA A 22 2.13 6.96 27.39
N ALA A 23 1.32 6.63 28.40
CA ALA A 23 1.75 6.54 29.80
C ALA A 23 2.53 5.24 30.12
N LEU A 24 2.39 4.19 29.30
CA LEU A 24 3.15 2.95 29.49
C LEU A 24 4.66 3.16 29.30
N PRO A 25 5.51 2.33 29.93
CA PRO A 25 6.94 2.29 29.63
C PRO A 25 7.19 2.04 28.14
N GLU A 26 8.19 2.68 27.55
CA GLU A 26 8.45 2.62 26.09
C GLU A 26 8.57 1.18 25.57
N GLY A 27 9.24 0.30 26.31
CA GLY A 27 9.38 -1.12 25.95
C GLY A 27 8.07 -1.91 25.96
N GLU A 28 7.07 -1.47 26.71
CA GLU A 28 5.78 -2.17 26.85
C GLU A 28 4.76 -1.74 25.80
N ARG A 29 4.82 -0.49 25.31
CA ARG A 29 3.88 0.09 24.33
C ARG A 29 3.73 -0.79 23.09
N LEU A 30 4.86 -1.19 22.52
CA LEU A 30 4.91 -1.99 21.30
C LEU A 30 4.32 -3.39 21.52
N SER A 31 4.61 -3.98 22.68
CA SER A 31 4.09 -5.29 23.06
C SER A 31 2.57 -5.25 23.32
N PHE A 32 2.08 -4.17 23.91
CA PHE A 32 0.67 -3.97 24.21
C PHE A 32 -0.15 -3.87 22.92
N VAL A 33 0.26 -3.02 21.98
CA VAL A 33 -0.44 -2.87 20.70
C VAL A 33 -0.35 -4.15 19.88
N ARG A 34 0.80 -4.84 19.90
CA ARG A 34 0.95 -6.13 19.21
C ARG A 34 0.00 -7.21 19.76
N LYS A 35 -0.16 -7.28 21.08
CA LYS A 35 -1.15 -8.16 21.72
C LYS A 35 -2.57 -7.78 21.29
N ALA A 36 -2.93 -6.50 21.36
CA ALA A 36 -4.26 -6.04 20.93
C ALA A 36 -4.59 -6.43 19.47
N ILE A 37 -3.62 -6.34 18.55
CA ILE A 37 -3.79 -6.81 17.16
C ILE A 37 -4.02 -8.32 17.11
N SER A 38 -3.24 -9.10 17.88
CA SER A 38 -3.27 -10.56 17.88
C SER A 38 -4.57 -11.10 18.51
N ASP A 39 -5.03 -10.44 19.57
CA ASP A 39 -6.27 -10.75 20.30
C ASP A 39 -7.53 -10.22 19.58
N ASN A 40 -7.36 -9.64 18.39
CA ASN A 40 -8.44 -9.07 17.57
C ASN A 40 -9.21 -7.94 18.28
N ASP A 41 -8.57 -7.22 19.21
CA ASP A 41 -9.11 -6.02 19.84
C ASP A 41 -9.03 -4.83 18.88
N MET A 42 -10.05 -4.76 18.02
CA MET A 42 -10.20 -3.72 17.02
C MET A 42 -10.38 -2.33 17.62
N ARG A 43 -10.90 -2.21 18.85
CA ARG A 43 -11.13 -0.89 19.48
C ARG A 43 -9.80 -0.26 19.84
N THR A 44 -8.96 -1.00 20.55
CA THR A 44 -7.64 -0.53 20.97
C THR A 44 -6.70 -0.37 19.76
N ALA A 45 -6.65 -1.36 18.87
CA ALA A 45 -5.78 -1.29 17.70
C ALA A 45 -6.12 -0.12 16.77
N SER A 46 -7.42 0.11 16.49
CA SER A 46 -7.83 1.21 15.61
C SER A 46 -7.71 2.59 16.28
N ALA A 47 -7.90 2.70 17.60
CA ALA A 47 -7.71 3.95 18.33
C ALA A 47 -6.24 4.43 18.27
N VAL A 48 -5.30 3.49 18.44
CA VAL A 48 -3.86 3.77 18.43
C VAL A 48 -3.35 3.99 17.00
N LEU A 49 -3.70 3.11 16.06
CA LEU A 49 -3.18 3.16 14.68
C LEU A 49 -3.89 4.21 13.80
N GLY A 50 -5.12 4.61 14.16
CA GLY A 50 -5.88 5.60 13.41
C GLY A 50 -5.62 7.06 13.80
N GLY A 51 -4.79 7.32 14.81
CA GLY A 51 -4.33 8.66 15.17
C GLY A 51 -2.84 8.86 14.87
N PRO A 52 -2.29 10.07 14.99
CA PRO A 52 -0.84 10.31 14.88
C PRO A 52 -0.02 9.53 15.91
N ALA A 53 1.15 8.99 15.50
CA ALA A 53 2.03 8.17 16.36
C ALA A 53 2.40 8.81 17.71
N TYR A 54 2.68 10.13 17.69
CA TYR A 54 3.15 10.86 18.87
C TYR A 54 2.10 10.91 19.99
N LEU A 55 0.81 10.78 19.68
CA LEU A 55 -0.26 10.75 20.70
C LEU A 55 -0.27 9.47 21.53
N SER A 56 0.35 8.40 21.01
CA SER A 56 0.49 7.12 21.72
C SER A 56 1.92 6.94 22.26
N GLY A 57 2.76 7.98 22.20
CA GLY A 57 4.16 7.91 22.60
C GLY A 57 5.00 6.98 21.71
N MET A 58 4.63 6.84 20.43
CA MET A 58 5.34 5.98 19.48
C MET A 58 6.02 6.79 18.38
N THR A 59 7.09 6.26 17.79
CA THR A 59 7.66 6.83 16.58
C THR A 59 6.82 6.48 15.35
N ALA A 60 6.93 7.28 14.29
CA ALA A 60 6.23 7.04 13.03
C ALA A 60 6.61 5.68 12.40
N ASP A 61 7.87 5.27 12.53
CA ASP A 61 8.35 3.98 12.02
C ASP A 61 7.72 2.81 12.76
N MET A 62 7.64 2.89 14.09
CA MET A 62 6.95 1.88 14.90
C MET A 62 5.48 1.76 14.52
N GLN A 63 4.81 2.90 14.32
CA GLN A 63 3.41 2.92 13.90
C GLN A 63 3.22 2.31 12.49
N SER A 64 4.13 2.56 11.57
CA SER A 64 4.11 1.97 10.22
C SER A 64 4.20 0.45 10.25
N ILE A 65 5.11 -0.08 11.07
CA ILE A 65 5.29 -1.53 11.27
C ILE A 65 4.02 -2.16 11.84
N LEU A 66 3.43 -1.56 12.88
CA LEU A 66 2.21 -2.08 13.50
C LEU A 66 0.99 -1.95 12.59
N THR A 67 0.87 -0.87 11.83
CA THR A 67 -0.16 -0.69 10.80
C THR A 67 -0.07 -1.78 9.74
N ARG A 68 1.15 -2.14 9.32
CA ARG A 68 1.36 -3.25 8.40
C ARG A 68 0.92 -4.58 9.03
N MET A 69 1.33 -4.85 10.26
CA MET A 69 0.95 -6.07 10.99
C MET A 69 -0.57 -6.19 11.15
N PHE A 70 -1.24 -5.09 11.48
CA PHE A 70 -2.69 -5.00 11.57
C PHE A 70 -3.35 -5.37 10.23
N HIS A 71 -2.91 -4.81 9.11
CA HIS A 71 -3.46 -5.17 7.80
C HIS A 71 -3.16 -6.61 7.38
N GLU A 72 -1.97 -7.13 7.70
CA GLU A 72 -1.63 -8.53 7.43
C GLU A 72 -2.54 -9.50 8.22
N HIS A 73 -2.91 -9.14 9.44
CA HIS A 73 -3.78 -9.94 10.30
C HIS A 73 -5.27 -9.86 9.87
N HIS A 74 -5.80 -8.64 9.66
CA HIS A 74 -7.24 -8.46 9.40
C HIS A 74 -7.62 -8.51 7.92
N GLN A 75 -6.67 -8.31 7.00
CA GLN A 75 -6.91 -8.34 5.55
C GLN A 75 -5.87 -9.21 4.81
N PRO A 76 -5.78 -10.51 5.15
CA PRO A 76 -4.72 -11.38 4.64
C PRO A 76 -4.75 -11.52 3.12
N LEU A 77 -5.93 -11.50 2.49
CA LEU A 77 -6.06 -11.60 1.03
C LEU A 77 -5.47 -10.36 0.32
N GLN A 78 -5.78 -9.17 0.82
CA GLN A 78 -5.26 -7.93 0.25
C GLN A 78 -3.75 -7.79 0.49
N ALA A 79 -3.28 -8.16 1.68
CA ALA A 79 -1.88 -8.19 2.01
C ALA A 79 -1.09 -9.17 1.11
N LYS A 80 -1.63 -10.37 0.85
CA LYS A 80 -1.03 -11.34 -0.08
C LYS A 80 -0.99 -10.82 -1.51
N ARG A 81 -2.06 -10.18 -1.99
CA ARG A 81 -2.09 -9.54 -3.32
C ARG A 81 -1.05 -8.43 -3.44
N LEU A 82 -0.94 -7.57 -2.43
CA LEU A 82 0.07 -6.51 -2.39
C LEU A 82 1.49 -7.10 -2.41
N LYS A 83 1.74 -8.16 -1.63
CA LYS A 83 3.03 -8.85 -1.61
C LYS A 83 3.37 -9.47 -2.97
N ALA A 84 2.41 -10.15 -3.61
CA ALA A 84 2.59 -10.74 -4.93
C ALA A 84 2.84 -9.68 -6.01
N ALA A 85 2.11 -8.56 -5.98
CA ALA A 85 2.30 -7.46 -6.92
C ALA A 85 3.69 -6.81 -6.77
N LYS A 86 4.16 -6.59 -5.53
CA LYS A 86 5.51 -6.08 -5.27
C LYS A 86 6.59 -7.06 -5.77
N ALA A 87 6.47 -8.35 -5.42
CA ALA A 87 7.40 -9.36 -5.90
C ALA A 87 7.42 -9.48 -7.44
N GLY A 88 6.26 -9.30 -8.09
CA GLY A 88 6.19 -9.23 -9.55
C GLY A 88 6.91 -8.00 -10.12
N LEU A 89 6.77 -6.84 -9.48
CA LEU A 89 7.50 -5.63 -9.87
C LEU A 89 9.01 -5.79 -9.73
N ASP A 90 9.47 -6.37 -8.61
CA ASP A 90 10.89 -6.66 -8.38
C ASP A 90 11.44 -7.64 -9.42
N LEU A 91 10.68 -8.71 -9.72
CA LEU A 91 11.04 -9.68 -10.75
C LEU A 91 11.10 -9.04 -12.15
N ILE A 92 10.19 -8.12 -12.47
CA ILE A 92 10.25 -7.35 -13.71
C ILE A 92 11.47 -6.43 -13.70
N GLY A 93 11.81 -5.79 -12.59
CA GLY A 93 13.00 -4.94 -12.48
C GLY A 93 14.29 -5.72 -12.71
N GLU A 94 14.44 -6.86 -12.04
CA GLU A 94 15.62 -7.73 -12.16
C GLU A 94 15.72 -8.42 -13.52
N ARG A 95 14.58 -8.82 -14.11
CA ARG A 95 14.53 -9.58 -15.37
C ARG A 95 14.07 -8.74 -16.56
N ALA A 96 14.06 -7.42 -16.41
CA ALA A 96 13.52 -6.47 -17.39
C ALA A 96 14.03 -6.76 -18.81
N GLY A 97 15.35 -6.94 -18.96
CA GLY A 97 15.97 -7.22 -20.26
C GLY A 97 15.44 -8.50 -20.93
N LEU A 98 15.17 -9.56 -20.16
CA LEU A 98 14.64 -10.82 -20.68
C LEU A 98 13.14 -10.75 -20.94
N VAL A 99 12.38 -10.06 -20.07
CA VAL A 99 10.93 -9.89 -20.21
C VAL A 99 10.61 -9.01 -21.42
N PHE A 100 11.35 -7.92 -21.65
CA PHE A 100 11.17 -7.08 -22.84
C PHE A 100 11.44 -7.84 -24.14
N LEU A 101 12.45 -8.72 -24.17
CA LEU A 101 12.73 -9.59 -25.30
C LEU A 101 11.60 -10.58 -25.59
N GLN A 102 11.00 -11.18 -24.56
CA GLN A 102 9.88 -12.10 -24.72
C GLN A 102 8.59 -11.38 -25.14
N ILE A 103 8.34 -10.18 -24.60
CA ILE A 103 7.22 -9.33 -25.03
C ILE A 103 7.41 -8.92 -26.51
N GLN A 104 8.62 -8.53 -26.91
CA GLN A 104 8.92 -8.16 -28.29
C GLN A 104 8.72 -9.34 -29.27
N LYS A 105 9.09 -10.56 -28.86
CA LYS A 105 8.81 -11.78 -29.63
C LYS A 105 7.31 -12.10 -29.71
N ALA A 106 6.57 -11.96 -28.61
CA ALA A 106 5.13 -12.24 -28.57
C ALA A 106 4.28 -11.22 -29.36
N VAL A 107 4.69 -9.95 -29.36
CA VAL A 107 4.03 -8.86 -30.10
C VAL A 107 4.50 -8.81 -31.58
N GLY A 108 5.61 -9.46 -31.91
CA GLY A 108 6.15 -9.56 -33.27
C GLY A 108 6.83 -8.29 -33.80
N ALA A 109 6.81 -7.19 -33.05
CA ALA A 109 7.43 -5.92 -33.42
C ALA A 109 7.86 -5.11 -32.19
N ASP A 110 8.82 -4.20 -32.40
CA ASP A 110 9.28 -3.28 -31.37
C ASP A 110 8.16 -2.32 -30.92
N PRO A 111 7.84 -2.23 -29.61
CA PRO A 111 6.78 -1.37 -29.11
C PRO A 111 6.94 0.12 -29.46
N GLN A 112 8.17 0.64 -29.53
CA GLN A 112 8.41 2.03 -29.92
C GLN A 112 8.09 2.26 -31.40
N LYS A 113 8.40 1.29 -32.27
CA LYS A 113 8.02 1.35 -33.68
C LYS A 113 6.51 1.33 -33.83
N VAL A 114 5.81 0.42 -33.15
CA VAL A 114 4.34 0.33 -33.19
C VAL A 114 3.69 1.62 -32.68
N ALA A 115 4.20 2.21 -31.59
CA ALA A 115 3.70 3.48 -31.06
C ALA A 115 3.87 4.63 -32.05
N ARG A 116 5.04 4.71 -32.73
CA ARG A 116 5.27 5.71 -33.80
C ARG A 116 4.33 5.50 -34.98
N PHE A 117 4.11 4.27 -35.42
CA PHE A 117 3.17 3.99 -36.51
C PHE A 117 1.73 4.33 -36.13
N ARG A 118 1.30 4.03 -34.89
CA ARG A 118 -0.03 4.41 -34.40
C ARG A 118 -0.20 5.92 -34.29
N ALA A 119 0.82 6.63 -33.79
CA ALA A 119 0.80 8.09 -33.73
C ALA A 119 0.78 8.73 -35.12
N ALA A 120 1.57 8.20 -36.06
CA ALA A 120 1.58 8.64 -37.45
C ALA A 120 0.22 8.40 -38.13
N ALA A 121 -0.38 7.21 -37.94
CA ALA A 121 -1.70 6.88 -38.46
C ALA A 121 -2.82 7.74 -37.86
N ALA A 122 -2.72 8.10 -36.57
CA ALA A 122 -3.69 9.01 -35.94
C ALA A 122 -3.57 10.44 -36.47
N ASN A 123 -2.34 10.91 -36.74
CA ASN A 123 -2.10 12.23 -37.30
C ASN A 123 -2.57 12.33 -38.76
N THR A 124 -2.35 11.30 -39.57
CA THR A 124 -2.87 11.25 -40.94
C THR A 124 -4.39 11.14 -40.95
N ALA A 125 -5.00 10.31 -40.09
CA ALA A 125 -6.46 10.23 -39.99
C ALA A 125 -7.11 11.58 -39.63
N LYS A 126 -6.47 12.40 -38.79
CA LYS A 126 -6.92 13.77 -38.51
C LYS A 126 -6.75 14.72 -39.68
N ALA A 127 -5.66 14.59 -40.44
CA ALA A 127 -5.39 15.43 -41.61
C ALA A 127 -6.34 15.12 -42.80
N PHE A 128 -6.88 13.90 -42.87
CA PHE A 128 -7.82 13.46 -43.90
C PHE A 128 -9.29 13.43 -43.43
N ALA A 129 -9.58 13.87 -42.20
CA ALA A 129 -10.96 14.06 -41.77
C ALA A 129 -11.54 15.30 -42.49
N PRO A 130 -12.62 15.16 -43.29
CA PRO A 130 -13.25 16.33 -43.89
C PRO A 130 -13.79 17.24 -42.78
N GLU A 131 -13.49 18.53 -42.85
CA GLU A 131 -14.11 19.54 -41.99
C GLU A 131 -15.63 19.50 -42.23
N VAL A 132 -16.38 19.15 -41.18
CA VAL A 132 -17.84 19.29 -41.12
C VAL A 132 -18.15 20.29 -40.01
#